data_AF-A0A395M6X4-F1
#
_entry.id   AF-A0A395M6X4-F1
#
_cell.length_a   1.000
_cell.length_b   1.000
_cell.length_c   1.000
_cell.angle_alpha   90.00
_cell.angle_beta   90.00
_cell.angle_gamma   90.00
#
_symmetry.space_group_name_H-M   'P 1'
#
loop_
_entity.id
_entity.type
_entity.pdbx_description
1 polymer ?
#
loop_
_entity_poly.entity_id
_entity_poly.type
_entity_poly.pdbx_seq_one_letter_code
_entity_poly.pdbx_strand_id
1 'polypeptide(L)'
;MAQRLCAACSRFVKDFAEAEEKVSFPRAQTIAPNIHALRNSAQNDCQLCQIIYQSYFYNTFVSWSEKMFPIHLQIWSYSPLRDDRLPSPGQDPIKPELLSIGVGKTIESSVWHGEQLIVNKKTEALVKARSSRTSSSIADLSSDEGVEKAVALAKKWLATCCTNHTNCCLSPDNQHLAETLPTRVIDVGSKDEGLAPKLLIPTHPLGGINYVALSYAWGSGHDFAKITASNLADMTRCLPWGKLAKTIQDAIIFTRKLSIRYLWVDALCILQSEGPDDAQHRADWSYEAARFGQYYQNATLTIAATGAISSSEGLFLRRPALEFDPEPVILKQNTNRGETNVFIIQPPSPLWAPAIRNAALRTRGWAIQERVLSKRILHFGASYLLWECHESRVTETNPGDTDSLAYSDTGEDFISAFKDIDNRQEHDIMRSWYQFIDIYSSTSFSFHTDKLPALSGIATRIKGRFPQDYIAGIWELAIPEGLAWMARETEEPDPGSDLPSWCWATRRSVSFFFVWDNNDWNPMLKVKS
;
A
#
# COMPACT_ATOMS: atom_id res chain seq x y z
N MET A 1 -17.04 32.10 -12.16
CA MET A 1 -17.63 31.41 -13.32
C MET A 1 -18.86 30.65 -12.87
N ALA A 2 -19.90 30.55 -13.70
CA ALA A 2 -21.04 29.67 -13.41
C ALA A 2 -20.58 28.22 -13.47
N GLN A 3 -20.96 27.41 -12.49
CA GLN A 3 -20.59 25.99 -12.44
C GLN A 3 -21.32 25.23 -13.53
N ARG A 4 -20.57 24.42 -14.30
CA ARG A 4 -21.13 23.56 -15.34
C ARG A 4 -21.36 22.18 -14.76
N LEU A 5 -22.62 21.75 -14.76
CA LEU A 5 -23.06 20.45 -14.22
C LEU A 5 -23.93 19.73 -15.24
N CYS A 6 -23.72 18.43 -15.39
CA CYS A 6 -24.60 17.57 -16.17
C CYS A 6 -25.97 17.42 -15.47
N ALA A 7 -26.99 16.92 -16.18
CA ALA A 7 -28.35 16.80 -15.64
C ALA A 7 -28.42 16.01 -14.31
N ALA A 8 -27.66 14.92 -14.18
CA ALA A 8 -27.62 14.11 -12.97
C ALA A 8 -27.00 14.88 -11.79
N CYS A 9 -25.86 15.53 -12.00
CA CYS A 9 -25.21 16.37 -10.99
C CYS A 9 -26.09 17.57 -10.61
N SER A 10 -26.72 18.24 -11.57
CA SER A 10 -27.65 19.35 -11.32
C SER A 10 -28.83 18.92 -10.46
N ARG A 11 -29.40 17.73 -10.70
CA ARG A 11 -30.46 17.16 -9.86
C ARG A 11 -29.96 16.90 -8.44
N PHE A 12 -28.80 16.27 -8.30
CA PHE A 12 -28.18 16.03 -6.99
C PHE A 12 -27.96 17.32 -6.20
N VAL A 13 -27.41 18.36 -6.84
CA VAL A 13 -27.18 19.67 -6.20
C VAL A 13 -28.50 20.34 -5.81
N LYS A 14 -29.54 20.23 -6.65
CA LYS A 14 -30.87 20.76 -6.33
C LYS A 14 -31.49 20.03 -5.14
N ASP A 15 -31.44 18.70 -5.13
CA ASP A 15 -31.98 17.90 -4.03
C ASP A 15 -31.25 18.16 -2.71
N PHE A 16 -29.93 18.38 -2.77
CA PHE A 16 -29.14 18.80 -1.61
C PHE A 16 -29.57 20.19 -1.10
N ALA A 17 -29.87 21.13 -2.01
CA ALA A 17 -30.28 22.47 -1.63
C ALA A 17 -31.59 22.52 -0.84
N GLU A 18 -32.49 21.56 -1.08
CA GLU A 18 -33.81 21.42 -0.45
C GLU A 18 -33.82 20.46 0.76
N ALA A 19 -32.66 19.91 1.17
CA ALA A 19 -32.61 18.78 2.09
C ALA A 19 -33.04 19.08 3.55
N GLU A 20 -32.94 20.31 4.06
CA GLU A 20 -33.42 20.64 5.41
C GLU A 20 -34.96 20.75 5.52
N GLU A 21 -35.65 20.97 4.39
CA GLU A 21 -37.12 21.02 4.35
C GLU A 21 -37.73 19.60 4.38
N LYS A 22 -36.95 18.58 4.00
CA LYS A 22 -37.37 17.19 3.93
C LYS A 22 -36.67 16.42 5.06
N VAL A 23 -37.41 16.09 6.12
CA VAL A 23 -36.96 15.36 7.35
C VAL A 23 -36.25 14.01 7.06
N SER A 24 -36.14 13.57 5.80
CA SER A 24 -35.41 12.38 5.40
C SER A 24 -34.48 12.66 4.21
N PHE A 25 -33.22 13.00 4.49
CA PHE A 25 -32.13 12.71 3.55
C PHE A 25 -31.27 11.58 4.14
N PRO A 26 -31.47 10.36 3.63
CA PRO A 26 -30.35 9.65 3.04
C PRO A 26 -30.83 8.92 1.79
N ARG A 27 -30.82 9.59 0.63
CA ARG A 27 -30.96 8.87 -0.64
C ARG A 27 -29.75 9.16 -1.48
N ALA A 28 -28.81 8.23 -1.42
CA ALA A 28 -27.77 8.15 -2.41
C ALA A 28 -28.37 8.23 -3.81
N GLN A 29 -27.72 8.97 -4.70
CA GLN A 29 -28.16 9.13 -6.08
C GLN A 29 -27.13 8.54 -7.03
N THR A 30 -27.58 7.75 -8.00
CA THR A 30 -26.73 7.32 -9.10
C THR A 30 -26.47 8.51 -10.03
N ILE A 31 -25.20 8.89 -10.17
CA ILE A 31 -24.75 9.99 -11.04
C ILE A 31 -24.35 9.50 -12.42
N ALA A 32 -23.79 8.29 -12.50
CA ALA A 32 -23.42 7.68 -13.77
C ALA A 32 -23.64 6.16 -13.71
N PRO A 33 -24.06 5.52 -14.80
CA PRO A 33 -24.23 4.07 -14.86
C PRO A 33 -22.90 3.29 -14.86
N ASN A 34 -21.79 3.95 -15.22
CA ASN A 34 -20.43 3.42 -15.16
C ASN A 34 -19.39 4.54 -15.31
N ILE A 35 -18.11 4.17 -15.18
CA ILE A 35 -16.98 5.10 -15.28
C ILE A 35 -16.85 5.77 -16.65
N HIS A 36 -17.26 5.12 -17.75
CA HIS A 36 -17.22 5.72 -19.09
C HIS A 36 -18.27 6.82 -19.25
N ALA A 37 -19.49 6.59 -18.77
CA ALA A 37 -20.54 7.61 -18.78
C ALA A 37 -20.18 8.80 -17.88
N LEU A 38 -19.51 8.54 -16.75
CA LEU A 38 -18.96 9.61 -15.89
C LEU A 38 -17.89 10.40 -16.64
N ARG A 39 -16.93 9.72 -17.28
CA ARG A 39 -15.88 10.33 -18.09
C ARG A 39 -16.44 11.20 -19.20
N ASN A 40 -17.46 10.71 -19.93
CA ASN A 40 -18.12 11.49 -20.98
C ASN A 40 -18.76 12.76 -20.41
N SER A 41 -19.39 12.68 -19.25
CA SER A 41 -19.95 13.87 -18.59
C SER A 41 -18.85 14.85 -18.16
N ALA A 42 -17.73 14.33 -17.65
CA ALA A 42 -16.56 15.12 -17.26
C ALA A 42 -15.88 15.82 -18.46
N GLN A 43 -15.81 15.16 -19.62
CA GLN A 43 -15.32 15.73 -20.89
C GLN A 43 -16.25 16.82 -21.45
N ASN A 44 -17.54 16.77 -21.12
CA ASN A 44 -18.51 17.83 -21.42
C ASN A 44 -18.55 18.91 -20.31
N ASP A 45 -17.40 19.21 -19.69
CA ASP A 45 -17.18 20.23 -18.66
C ASP A 45 -18.01 20.08 -17.37
N CYS A 46 -18.55 18.90 -17.05
CA CYS A 46 -19.21 18.72 -15.76
C CYS A 46 -18.16 18.67 -14.63
N GLN A 47 -18.01 19.77 -13.90
CA GLN A 47 -16.97 19.92 -12.87
C GLN A 47 -17.11 18.89 -11.74
N LEU A 48 -18.34 18.62 -11.30
CA LEU A 48 -18.58 17.59 -10.28
C LEU A 48 -18.21 16.19 -10.79
N CYS A 49 -18.49 15.87 -12.06
CA CYS A 49 -18.07 14.58 -12.62
C CYS A 49 -16.54 14.47 -12.73
N GLN A 50 -15.82 15.55 -13.01
CA GLN A 50 -14.35 15.57 -13.03
C GLN A 50 -13.77 15.25 -11.64
N ILE A 51 -14.31 15.86 -10.57
CA ILE A 51 -13.92 15.57 -9.17
C ILE A 51 -14.19 14.09 -8.83
N ILE A 52 -15.39 13.57 -9.14
CA ILE A 52 -15.74 12.17 -8.87
C ILE A 52 -14.83 11.22 -9.65
N TYR A 53 -14.50 11.56 -10.89
CA TYR A 53 -13.64 10.74 -11.74
C TYR A 53 -12.23 10.64 -11.17
N GLN A 54 -11.64 11.75 -10.72
CA GLN A 54 -10.36 11.72 -10.02
C GLN A 54 -10.43 10.88 -8.73
N SER A 55 -11.47 11.10 -7.91
CA SER A 55 -11.63 10.40 -6.64
C SER A 55 -11.76 8.90 -6.84
N TYR A 56 -12.45 8.47 -7.91
CA TYR A 56 -12.54 7.07 -8.30
C TYR A 56 -11.14 6.47 -8.46
N PHE A 57 -10.25 7.07 -9.24
CA PHE A 57 -8.90 6.52 -9.50
C PHE A 57 -7.91 6.68 -8.34
N TYR A 58 -8.14 7.60 -7.40
CA TYR A 58 -7.31 7.70 -6.19
C TYR A 58 -7.72 6.71 -5.10
N ASN A 59 -8.99 6.27 -5.06
CA ASN A 59 -9.50 5.44 -3.97
C ASN A 59 -9.82 3.99 -4.36
N THR A 60 -10.12 3.69 -5.62
CA THR A 60 -10.48 2.34 -6.06
C THR A 60 -9.25 1.50 -6.46
N PHE A 61 -9.32 0.19 -6.21
CA PHE A 61 -8.25 -0.74 -6.58
C PHE A 61 -8.15 -0.83 -8.11
N VAL A 62 -6.94 -1.09 -8.61
CA VAL A 62 -6.69 -1.41 -10.04
C VAL A 62 -7.52 -2.60 -10.52
N SER A 63 -7.91 -3.53 -9.63
CA SER A 63 -8.78 -4.65 -10.01
C SER A 63 -10.23 -4.29 -10.36
N TRP A 64 -10.69 -3.06 -10.08
CA TRP A 64 -12.02 -2.57 -10.50
C TRP A 64 -12.00 -1.98 -11.92
N SER A 65 -10.83 -1.85 -12.55
CA SER A 65 -10.57 -0.95 -13.68
C SER A 65 -11.35 -1.22 -14.97
N GLU A 66 -12.21 -2.24 -15.02
CA GLU A 66 -13.10 -2.49 -16.16
C GLU A 66 -14.52 -2.91 -15.78
N LYS A 67 -14.87 -2.97 -14.49
CA LYS A 67 -16.24 -3.32 -14.09
C LYS A 67 -17.11 -2.08 -14.22
N MET A 68 -18.06 -2.13 -15.16
CA MET A 68 -19.07 -1.10 -15.44
C MET A 68 -20.12 -0.99 -14.31
N PHE A 69 -19.68 -0.72 -13.08
CA PHE A 69 -20.60 -0.49 -11.97
C PHE A 69 -21.10 0.94 -11.94
N PRO A 70 -22.38 1.15 -11.59
CA PRO A 70 -22.92 2.46 -11.30
C PRO A 70 -22.12 3.19 -10.22
N ILE A 71 -22.07 4.52 -10.38
CA ILE A 71 -21.40 5.45 -9.49
C ILE A 71 -22.47 6.27 -8.79
N HIS A 72 -22.44 6.22 -7.47
CA HIS A 72 -23.43 6.82 -6.58
C HIS A 72 -22.79 7.92 -5.74
N LEU A 73 -23.59 8.92 -5.39
CA LEU A 73 -23.22 9.97 -4.45
C LEU A 73 -24.19 10.04 -3.30
N GLN A 74 -23.67 10.28 -2.11
CA GLN A 74 -24.45 10.67 -0.95
C GLN A 74 -23.64 11.65 -0.12
N ILE A 75 -24.33 12.48 0.67
CA ILE A 75 -23.66 13.34 1.64
C ILE A 75 -23.95 12.76 3.02
N TRP A 76 -22.88 12.42 3.73
CA TRP A 76 -22.94 11.95 5.10
C TRP A 76 -22.67 13.08 6.07
N SER A 77 -23.42 13.02 7.16
CA SER A 77 -23.32 13.91 8.29
C SER A 77 -23.02 13.11 9.54
N TYR A 78 -21.97 13.49 10.24
CA TYR A 78 -21.62 12.84 11.49
C TYR A 78 -22.57 13.33 12.59
N SER A 79 -23.40 12.45 13.14
CA SER A 79 -24.07 12.70 14.42
C SER A 79 -23.18 12.13 15.53
N PRO A 80 -22.61 12.95 16.43
CA PRO A 80 -21.84 12.45 17.57
C PRO A 80 -22.70 11.72 18.61
N LEU A 81 -24.02 11.67 18.44
CA LEU A 81 -24.93 10.93 19.32
C LEU A 81 -25.19 9.53 18.74
N ARG A 82 -24.44 8.54 19.24
CA ARG A 82 -24.76 7.10 19.18
C ARG A 82 -25.81 6.70 20.23
N ASP A 83 -26.64 7.63 20.66
CA ASP A 83 -27.71 7.41 21.64
C ASP A 83 -29.01 7.89 20.99
N ASP A 84 -30.08 7.08 21.05
CA ASP A 84 -31.38 7.22 20.36
C ASP A 84 -32.20 8.46 20.79
N ARG A 85 -31.54 9.53 21.25
CA ARG A 85 -32.19 10.77 21.69
C ARG A 85 -32.34 11.72 20.51
N LEU A 86 -33.60 12.08 20.24
CA LEU A 86 -33.96 13.19 19.36
C LEU A 86 -33.15 14.46 19.73
N PRO A 87 -32.63 15.22 18.76
CA PRO A 87 -31.93 16.46 19.04
C PRO A 87 -32.84 17.42 19.82
N SER A 88 -32.27 18.11 20.82
CA SER A 88 -33.00 19.07 21.63
C SER A 88 -33.42 20.29 20.78
N PRO A 89 -34.58 20.92 21.03
CA PRO A 89 -35.00 22.10 20.28
C PRO A 89 -33.95 23.21 20.38
N GLY A 90 -33.36 23.59 19.25
CA GLY A 90 -32.33 24.64 19.18
C GLY A 90 -30.90 24.17 18.88
N GLN A 91 -30.63 22.86 18.77
CA GLN A 91 -29.33 22.40 18.22
C GLN A 91 -29.26 22.64 16.70
N ASP A 92 -28.09 23.12 16.23
CA ASP A 92 -27.79 23.30 14.81
C ASP A 92 -28.10 22.00 14.04
N PRO A 93 -28.69 22.09 12.83
CA PRO A 93 -28.96 20.92 12.01
C PRO A 93 -27.67 20.14 11.76
N ILE A 94 -27.85 18.82 11.70
CA ILE A 94 -26.92 17.80 11.25
C ILE A 94 -25.97 18.38 10.18
N LYS A 95 -24.71 18.69 10.54
CA LYS A 95 -23.75 19.30 9.61
C LYS A 95 -23.22 18.22 8.68
N PRO A 96 -23.45 18.29 7.36
CA PRO A 96 -22.83 17.35 6.44
C PRO A 96 -21.32 17.59 6.44
N GLU A 97 -20.53 16.55 6.67
CA GLU A 97 -19.07 16.67 6.80
C GLU A 97 -18.31 15.92 5.68
N LEU A 98 -19.00 15.01 4.97
CA LEU A 98 -18.38 14.11 4.00
C LEU A 98 -19.25 13.92 2.75
N LEU A 99 -18.65 14.09 1.58
CA LEU A 99 -19.22 13.61 0.32
C LEU A 99 -18.77 12.16 0.13
N SER A 100 -19.69 11.21 0.17
CA SER A 100 -19.37 9.81 -0.06
C SER A 100 -19.65 9.42 -1.50
N ILE A 101 -18.68 8.77 -2.13
CA ILE A 101 -18.75 8.22 -3.48
C ILE A 101 -18.83 6.70 -3.37
N GLY A 102 -19.86 6.12 -3.98
CA GLY A 102 -20.16 4.70 -3.94
C GLY A 102 -19.98 4.07 -5.31
N VAL A 103 -19.32 2.92 -5.37
CA VAL A 103 -19.17 2.13 -6.60
C VAL A 103 -19.74 0.74 -6.38
N GLY A 104 -20.80 0.41 -7.12
CA GLY A 104 -21.45 -0.90 -6.98
C GLY A 104 -22.76 -1.03 -7.74
N LYS A 105 -23.25 -2.27 -7.86
CA LYS A 105 -24.49 -2.59 -8.58
C LYS A 105 -25.70 -1.85 -8.02
N THR A 106 -25.80 -1.79 -6.69
CA THR A 106 -26.83 -1.04 -5.96
C THR A 106 -26.17 -0.13 -4.93
N ILE A 107 -26.93 0.82 -4.40
CA ILE A 107 -26.46 1.75 -3.35
C ILE A 107 -26.00 0.98 -2.10
N GLU A 108 -26.74 -0.05 -1.71
CA GLU A 108 -26.53 -0.84 -0.49
C GLU A 108 -25.33 -1.78 -0.61
N SER A 109 -25.06 -2.28 -1.82
CA SER A 109 -23.93 -3.17 -2.13
C SER A 109 -22.68 -2.43 -2.60
N SER A 110 -22.72 -1.10 -2.61
CA SER A 110 -21.60 -0.27 -3.06
C SER A 110 -20.49 -0.22 -2.02
N VAL A 111 -19.26 -0.23 -2.52
CA VAL A 111 -18.11 0.16 -1.71
C VAL A 111 -18.07 1.69 -1.68
N TRP A 112 -18.03 2.26 -0.49
CA TRP A 112 -18.08 3.70 -0.28
C TRP A 112 -16.75 4.23 0.22
N HIS A 113 -16.30 5.33 -0.36
CA HIS A 113 -15.20 6.15 0.15
C HIS A 113 -15.64 7.61 0.26
N GLY A 114 -15.00 8.35 1.17
CA GLY A 114 -15.40 9.71 1.51
C GLY A 114 -14.40 10.76 1.07
N GLU A 115 -14.90 11.86 0.54
CA GLU A 115 -14.17 13.09 0.27
C GLU A 115 -14.62 14.18 1.24
N GLN A 116 -13.67 14.92 1.79
CA GLN A 116 -13.94 15.90 2.84
C GLN A 116 -14.58 17.16 2.25
N LEU A 117 -15.67 17.63 2.86
CA LEU A 117 -16.32 18.89 2.50
C LEU A 117 -15.75 20.05 3.32
N ILE A 118 -15.52 21.19 2.68
CA ILE A 118 -15.26 22.44 3.42
C ILE A 118 -16.61 23.07 3.76
N VAL A 119 -16.90 23.16 5.05
CA VAL A 119 -18.20 23.60 5.59
C VAL A 119 -18.07 24.71 6.63
N ASN A 120 -16.86 24.90 7.16
CA ASN A 120 -16.50 25.93 8.14
C ASN A 120 -14.97 26.15 8.16
N LYS A 121 -14.50 27.16 8.93
CA LYS A 121 -13.06 27.47 9.08
C LYS A 121 -12.20 26.29 9.58
N LYS A 122 -12.76 25.40 10.41
CA LYS A 122 -12.05 24.21 10.92
C LYS A 122 -11.82 23.19 9.79
N THR A 123 -12.87 22.87 9.03
CA THR A 123 -12.75 22.02 7.83
C THR A 123 -11.92 22.69 6.73
N GLU A 124 -11.99 24.01 6.61
CA GLU A 124 -11.16 24.76 5.68
C GLU A 124 -9.68 24.65 6.06
N ALA A 125 -9.33 24.72 7.35
CA ALA A 125 -7.96 24.49 7.80
C ALA A 125 -7.50 23.05 7.55
N LEU A 126 -8.36 22.05 7.82
CA LEU A 126 -8.07 20.63 7.55
C LEU A 126 -7.87 20.38 6.05
N VAL A 127 -8.74 20.94 5.21
CA VAL A 127 -8.64 20.77 3.76
C VAL A 127 -7.51 21.61 3.20
N LYS A 128 -7.25 22.84 3.65
CA LYS A 128 -6.05 23.61 3.25
C LYS A 128 -4.74 22.92 3.62
N ALA A 129 -4.68 22.26 4.77
CA ALA A 129 -3.56 21.39 5.12
C ALA A 129 -3.42 20.19 4.16
N ARG A 130 -4.53 19.73 3.56
CA ARG A 130 -4.59 18.68 2.53
C ARG A 130 -4.50 19.21 1.08
N SER A 131 -4.74 20.50 0.81
CA SER A 131 -5.04 21.03 -0.53
C SER A 131 -4.06 22.10 -1.02
N SER A 132 -2.94 22.34 -0.32
CA SER A 132 -1.75 22.97 -0.93
C SER A 132 -1.10 22.09 -2.02
N ARG A 133 -1.76 20.97 -2.35
CA ARG A 133 -1.29 19.81 -3.09
C ARG A 133 -1.97 19.78 -4.45
N THR A 134 -1.33 20.33 -5.48
CA THR A 134 -1.91 20.42 -6.82
C THR A 134 -1.65 19.15 -7.63
N SER A 135 -2.66 18.67 -8.37
CA SER A 135 -2.58 17.55 -9.33
C SER A 135 -1.45 17.74 -10.36
N SER A 136 -1.13 18.99 -10.71
CA SER A 136 -0.03 19.37 -11.61
C SER A 136 1.37 18.87 -11.20
N SER A 137 1.53 18.42 -9.95
CA SER A 137 2.78 17.84 -9.45
C SER A 137 2.96 16.37 -9.83
N ILE A 138 1.90 15.63 -10.15
CA ILE A 138 1.97 14.21 -10.50
C ILE A 138 2.57 14.05 -11.90
N ALA A 139 3.55 13.17 -12.06
CA ALA A 139 4.19 12.88 -13.33
C ALA A 139 3.36 11.94 -14.21
N ASP A 140 3.28 12.20 -15.51
CA ASP A 140 2.72 11.24 -16.47
C ASP A 140 3.80 10.23 -16.89
N LEU A 141 3.81 9.07 -16.24
CA LEU A 141 4.80 8.01 -16.49
C LEU A 141 4.69 7.38 -17.90
N SER A 142 3.66 7.71 -18.68
CA SER A 142 3.58 7.28 -20.09
C SER A 142 4.50 8.08 -21.02
N SER A 143 5.08 9.18 -20.53
CA SER A 143 6.01 10.05 -21.25
C SER A 143 7.43 9.99 -20.66
N ASP A 144 8.44 10.17 -21.49
CA ASP A 144 9.85 10.25 -21.04
C ASP A 144 10.06 11.41 -20.05
N GLU A 145 9.41 12.56 -20.29
CA GLU A 145 9.47 13.73 -19.40
C GLU A 145 8.90 13.41 -18.02
N GLY A 146 7.75 12.73 -17.95
CA GLY A 146 7.19 12.30 -16.67
C GLY A 146 8.05 11.27 -15.95
N VAL A 147 8.68 10.34 -16.68
CA VAL A 147 9.64 9.40 -16.07
C VAL A 147 10.86 10.15 -15.50
N GLU A 148 11.41 11.15 -16.20
CA GLU A 148 12.52 11.95 -15.67
C GLU A 148 12.08 12.81 -14.45
N LYS A 149 10.87 13.36 -14.45
CA LYS A 149 10.28 14.04 -13.28
C LYS A 149 10.19 13.12 -12.06
N ALA A 150 9.71 11.89 -12.27
CA ALA A 150 9.64 10.84 -11.25
C ALA A 150 11.03 10.46 -10.71
N VAL A 151 12.03 10.31 -11.59
CA VAL A 151 13.42 10.03 -11.21
C VAL A 151 14.01 11.17 -10.38
N ALA A 152 13.80 12.42 -10.79
CA ALA A 152 14.28 13.59 -10.07
C ALA A 152 13.68 13.65 -8.65
N LEU A 153 12.38 13.36 -8.53
CA LEU A 153 11.70 13.29 -7.25
C LEU A 153 12.22 12.16 -6.37
N ALA A 154 12.40 10.96 -6.92
CA ALA A 154 12.96 9.82 -6.20
C ALA A 154 14.39 10.09 -5.69
N LYS A 155 15.24 10.72 -6.52
CA LYS A 155 16.58 11.15 -6.12
C LYS A 155 16.54 12.17 -4.98
N LYS A 156 15.60 13.13 -5.03
CA LYS A 156 15.41 14.11 -3.96
C LYS A 156 15.00 13.44 -2.65
N TRP A 157 14.02 12.54 -2.67
CA TRP A 157 13.60 11.81 -1.46
C TRP A 157 14.71 10.93 -0.88
N LEU A 158 15.43 10.22 -1.75
CA LEU A 158 16.57 9.41 -1.34
C LEU A 158 17.65 10.28 -0.69
N ALA A 159 18.01 11.41 -1.31
CA ALA A 159 19.00 12.35 -0.76
C ALA A 159 18.54 12.89 0.60
N THR A 160 17.32 13.44 0.70
CA THR A 160 16.76 13.95 1.96
C THR A 160 16.80 12.90 3.07
N CYS A 161 16.40 11.66 2.76
CA CYS A 161 16.42 10.57 3.74
C CYS A 161 17.84 10.22 4.19
N CYS A 162 18.80 10.16 3.26
CA CYS A 162 20.20 9.86 3.57
C CYS A 162 20.92 10.99 4.33
N THR A 163 20.46 12.25 4.23
CA THR A 163 21.13 13.38 4.89
C THR A 163 20.45 13.81 6.18
N ASN A 164 19.13 13.65 6.30
CA ASN A 164 18.35 14.28 7.38
C ASN A 164 17.71 13.28 8.35
N HIS A 165 17.56 12.01 7.99
CA HIS A 165 16.86 11.02 8.82
C HIS A 165 17.85 10.13 9.57
N THR A 166 18.06 10.41 10.85
CA THR A 166 18.99 9.69 11.73
C THR A 166 18.68 8.19 11.78
N ASN A 167 17.43 7.80 12.02
CA ASN A 167 16.98 6.40 12.12
C ASN A 167 17.12 5.64 10.78
N CYS A 168 17.17 6.36 9.65
CA CYS A 168 17.40 5.76 8.34
C CYS A 168 18.90 5.58 8.01
N CYS A 169 19.77 6.29 8.72
CA CYS A 169 21.22 6.29 8.52
C CYS A 169 21.96 5.37 9.51
N LEU A 170 21.28 4.93 10.57
CA LEU A 170 21.76 3.86 11.45
C LEU A 170 21.89 2.57 10.63
N SER A 171 23.12 2.17 10.33
CA SER A 171 23.41 0.83 9.85
C SER A 171 23.55 -0.10 11.06
N PRO A 172 22.92 -1.30 11.06
CA PRO A 172 23.30 -2.34 11.99
C PRO A 172 24.81 -2.61 11.86
N ASP A 173 25.46 -2.99 12.97
CA ASP A 173 26.91 -3.21 13.02
C ASP A 173 27.44 -3.97 11.80
N ASN A 174 28.39 -3.32 11.10
CA ASN A 174 28.92 -3.74 9.80
C ASN A 174 29.72 -5.05 9.82
N GLN A 175 29.78 -5.76 10.95
CA GLN A 175 30.67 -6.92 11.14
C GLN A 175 30.30 -8.12 10.25
N HIS A 176 29.06 -8.19 9.74
CA HIS A 176 28.57 -9.31 8.90
C HIS A 176 28.04 -8.87 7.52
N LEU A 177 28.38 -7.68 7.02
CA LEU A 177 27.83 -7.21 5.73
C LEU A 177 28.13 -8.17 4.56
N ALA A 178 29.34 -8.73 4.53
CA ALA A 178 29.77 -9.72 3.54
C ALA A 178 28.85 -10.94 3.49
N GLU A 179 28.37 -11.38 4.65
CA GLU A 179 27.49 -12.53 4.84
C GLU A 179 26.01 -12.15 4.68
N THR A 180 25.64 -10.94 4.28
CA THR A 180 24.24 -10.50 4.20
C THR A 180 23.89 -9.81 2.87
N LEU A 181 24.82 -9.89 1.90
CA LEU A 181 24.61 -9.41 0.53
C LEU A 181 23.99 -10.50 -0.35
N PRO A 182 23.29 -10.12 -1.43
CA PRO A 182 22.77 -11.07 -2.40
C PRO A 182 23.88 -11.90 -3.06
N THR A 183 23.62 -13.19 -3.24
CA THR A 183 24.52 -14.11 -3.98
C THR A 183 24.56 -13.80 -5.47
N ARG A 184 23.54 -13.10 -5.98
CA ARG A 184 23.35 -12.73 -7.38
C ARG A 184 22.68 -11.37 -7.43
N VAL A 185 23.09 -10.54 -8.39
CA VAL A 185 22.44 -9.28 -8.73
C VAL A 185 22.43 -9.10 -10.23
N ILE A 186 21.52 -8.29 -10.76
CA ILE A 186 21.54 -7.87 -12.15
C ILE A 186 22.44 -6.64 -12.26
N ASP A 187 23.47 -6.71 -13.08
CA ASP A 187 24.22 -5.54 -13.53
C ASP A 187 23.40 -4.89 -14.64
N VAL A 188 22.75 -3.76 -14.32
CA VAL A 188 21.98 -3.02 -15.30
C VAL A 188 22.88 -2.15 -16.18
N GLY A 189 24.17 -1.99 -15.88
CA GLY A 189 25.05 -1.07 -16.58
C GLY A 189 24.75 0.41 -16.27
N SER A 190 25.53 1.32 -16.87
CA SER A 190 25.34 2.76 -16.69
C SER A 190 24.33 3.33 -17.70
N LYS A 191 23.84 4.56 -17.45
CA LYS A 191 22.90 5.28 -18.33
C LYS A 191 23.45 5.45 -19.75
N ASP A 192 24.78 5.51 -19.90
CA ASP A 192 25.46 5.98 -21.11
C ASP A 192 26.08 4.84 -21.94
N GLU A 193 26.22 3.63 -21.39
CA GLU A 193 26.98 2.56 -22.06
C GLU A 193 26.14 1.65 -22.96
N GLY A 194 24.80 1.76 -22.95
CA GLY A 194 23.92 0.93 -23.79
C GLY A 194 24.06 -0.58 -23.56
N LEU A 195 24.72 -1.00 -22.47
CA LEU A 195 25.02 -2.39 -22.20
C LEU A 195 23.73 -3.17 -21.95
N ALA A 196 23.67 -4.37 -22.53
CA ALA A 196 22.60 -5.30 -22.22
C ALA A 196 22.72 -5.73 -20.75
N PRO A 197 21.62 -5.71 -19.98
CA PRO A 197 21.66 -6.12 -18.58
C PRO A 197 22.01 -7.60 -18.49
N LYS A 198 22.76 -7.99 -17.47
CA LYS A 198 23.19 -9.38 -17.26
C LYS A 198 23.19 -9.73 -15.79
N LEU A 199 23.05 -11.02 -15.49
CA LEU A 199 23.24 -11.52 -14.15
C LEU A 199 24.72 -11.48 -13.76
N LEU A 200 25.02 -11.03 -12.56
CA LEU A 200 26.33 -11.04 -11.96
C LEU A 200 26.32 -11.96 -10.75
N ILE A 201 27.27 -12.91 -10.72
CA ILE A 201 27.59 -13.72 -9.55
C ILE A 201 28.88 -13.14 -8.96
N PRO A 202 28.82 -12.51 -7.78
CA PRO A 202 29.99 -11.99 -7.09
C PRO A 202 31.02 -13.08 -6.81
N THR A 203 32.26 -12.87 -7.22
CA THR A 203 33.38 -13.77 -6.87
C THR A 203 33.97 -13.47 -5.49
N HIS A 204 33.64 -12.31 -4.92
CA HIS A 204 34.01 -11.87 -3.57
C HIS A 204 32.81 -11.18 -2.91
N PRO A 205 32.75 -11.10 -1.58
CA PRO A 205 31.70 -10.34 -0.91
C PRO A 205 31.65 -8.92 -1.47
N LEU A 206 30.48 -8.52 -1.95
CA LEU A 206 30.23 -7.21 -2.58
C LEU A 206 30.24 -6.07 -1.54
N GLY A 207 31.21 -6.05 -0.62
CA GLY A 207 31.31 -5.05 0.42
C GLY A 207 31.19 -3.65 -0.18
N GLY A 208 30.21 -2.88 0.28
CA GLY A 208 29.97 -1.52 -0.20
C GLY A 208 29.18 -1.38 -1.51
N ILE A 209 28.53 -2.43 -2.01
CA ILE A 209 27.66 -2.30 -3.19
C ILE A 209 26.29 -1.74 -2.83
N ASN A 210 25.95 -0.66 -3.52
CA ASN A 210 24.60 -0.11 -3.56
C ASN A 210 23.77 -0.83 -4.63
N TYR A 211 22.63 -1.36 -4.23
CA TYR A 211 21.67 -1.99 -5.14
C TYR A 211 20.24 -1.58 -4.80
N VAL A 212 19.39 -1.70 -5.81
CA VAL A 212 17.93 -1.59 -5.68
C VAL A 212 17.34 -2.99 -5.54
N ALA A 213 16.35 -3.21 -4.69
CA ALA A 213 15.53 -4.42 -4.69
C ALA A 213 14.18 -4.15 -5.37
N LEU A 214 13.61 -5.15 -6.05
CA LEU A 214 12.28 -5.04 -6.67
C LEU A 214 11.25 -5.90 -5.93
N SER A 215 10.21 -5.25 -5.42
CA SER A 215 9.01 -5.87 -4.85
C SER A 215 7.85 -5.76 -5.85
N TYR A 216 7.26 -6.88 -6.25
CA TYR A 216 6.20 -6.90 -7.27
C TYR A 216 5.33 -8.16 -7.19
N ALA A 217 4.12 -8.08 -7.72
CA ALA A 217 3.25 -9.24 -7.88
C ALA A 217 3.56 -9.93 -9.21
N TRP A 218 3.70 -11.26 -9.19
CA TRP A 218 3.87 -12.03 -10.42
C TRP A 218 2.55 -12.06 -11.22
N GLY A 219 1.41 -12.14 -10.52
CA GLY A 219 0.08 -12.25 -11.10
C GLY A 219 -0.24 -13.67 -11.56
N SER A 220 -1.19 -13.83 -12.48
CA SER A 220 -1.54 -15.13 -13.09
C SER A 220 -0.55 -15.58 -14.17
N GLY A 221 0.31 -14.68 -14.67
CA GLY A 221 1.30 -14.97 -15.71
C GLY A 221 2.65 -15.35 -15.12
N HIS A 222 3.04 -16.61 -15.28
CA HIS A 222 4.39 -17.12 -14.99
C HIS A 222 5.28 -17.19 -16.24
N ASP A 223 4.76 -16.70 -17.37
CA ASP A 223 5.33 -16.84 -18.72
C ASP A 223 6.32 -15.72 -19.05
N PHE A 224 7.32 -15.55 -18.19
CA PHE A 224 8.46 -14.69 -18.44
C PHE A 224 9.76 -15.41 -18.07
N ALA A 225 10.86 -14.93 -18.64
CA ALA A 225 12.18 -15.47 -18.40
C ALA A 225 12.55 -15.37 -16.92
N LYS A 226 12.87 -16.52 -16.35
CA LYS A 226 13.30 -16.72 -14.96
C LYS A 226 14.66 -17.41 -14.98
N ILE A 227 15.45 -17.19 -13.94
CA ILE A 227 16.70 -17.92 -13.82
C ILE A 227 16.44 -19.37 -13.41
N THR A 228 17.09 -20.29 -14.09
CA THR A 228 17.12 -21.72 -13.74
C THR A 228 18.55 -22.21 -13.81
N ALA A 229 18.82 -23.42 -13.31
CA ALA A 229 20.15 -23.97 -13.38
C ALA A 229 20.61 -24.16 -14.85
N SER A 230 19.71 -24.60 -15.72
CA SER A 230 20.01 -24.84 -17.13
C SER A 230 20.37 -23.56 -17.92
N ASN A 231 19.80 -22.40 -17.55
CA ASN A 231 19.99 -21.14 -18.27
C ASN A 231 20.95 -20.14 -17.60
N LEU A 232 21.55 -20.51 -16.45
CA LEU A 232 22.44 -19.65 -15.66
C LEU A 232 23.59 -19.06 -16.48
N ALA A 233 24.24 -19.89 -17.31
CA ALA A 233 25.35 -19.47 -18.16
C ALA A 233 24.92 -18.46 -19.24
N ASP A 234 23.67 -18.50 -19.68
CA ASP A 234 23.12 -17.56 -20.65
C ASP A 234 22.76 -16.24 -19.98
N MET A 235 22.11 -16.30 -18.82
CA MET A 235 21.70 -15.12 -18.04
C MET A 235 22.89 -14.27 -17.58
N THR A 236 24.04 -14.90 -17.30
CA THR A 236 25.29 -14.20 -16.95
C THR A 236 25.98 -13.53 -18.14
N ARG A 237 25.68 -13.96 -19.37
CA ARG A 237 26.13 -13.29 -20.59
C ARG A 237 25.24 -12.11 -20.94
N CYS A 238 23.93 -12.32 -20.97
CA CYS A 238 22.93 -11.32 -21.34
C CYS A 238 21.53 -11.77 -20.93
N LEU A 239 20.74 -10.89 -20.31
CA LEU A 239 19.33 -11.17 -20.05
C LEU A 239 18.50 -11.10 -21.35
N PRO A 240 17.57 -12.03 -21.58
CA PRO A 240 16.72 -12.03 -22.76
C PRO A 240 15.64 -10.94 -22.67
N TRP A 241 15.98 -9.69 -23.01
CA TRP A 241 15.14 -8.50 -22.80
C TRP A 241 13.67 -8.68 -23.18
N GLY A 242 13.39 -9.14 -24.40
CA GLY A 242 12.01 -9.33 -24.89
C GLY A 242 11.22 -10.44 -24.20
N LYS A 243 11.86 -11.28 -23.38
CA LYS A 243 11.22 -12.31 -22.56
C LYS A 243 11.12 -11.92 -21.07
N LEU A 244 11.68 -10.77 -20.67
CA LEU A 244 11.53 -10.26 -19.30
C LEU A 244 10.12 -9.71 -19.09
N ALA A 245 9.58 -9.88 -17.89
CA ALA A 245 8.34 -9.22 -17.49
C ALA A 245 8.47 -7.69 -17.60
N LYS A 246 7.39 -6.99 -17.98
CA LYS A 246 7.40 -5.53 -18.15
C LYS A 246 7.83 -4.81 -16.87
N THR A 247 7.41 -5.30 -15.70
CA THR A 247 7.80 -4.73 -14.41
C THR A 247 9.31 -4.82 -14.16
N ILE A 248 9.96 -5.91 -14.60
CA ILE A 248 11.41 -6.07 -14.50
C ILE A 248 12.11 -5.13 -15.49
N GLN A 249 11.62 -5.01 -16.72
CA GLN A 249 12.17 -4.08 -17.72
C GLN A 249 12.13 -2.63 -17.21
N ASP A 250 10.99 -2.20 -16.67
CA ASP A 250 10.83 -0.84 -16.13
C ASP A 250 11.70 -0.61 -14.91
N ALA A 251 11.85 -1.61 -14.04
CA ALA A 251 12.75 -1.54 -12.89
C ALA A 251 14.20 -1.35 -13.35
N ILE A 252 14.65 -2.11 -14.36
CA ILE A 252 15.99 -1.94 -14.95
C ILE A 252 16.18 -0.51 -15.48
N ILE A 253 15.21 0.01 -16.24
CA ILE A 253 15.25 1.37 -16.79
C ILE A 253 15.32 2.41 -15.66
N PHE A 254 14.46 2.29 -14.66
CA PHE A 254 14.38 3.26 -13.57
C PHE A 254 15.64 3.23 -12.70
N THR A 255 16.17 2.04 -12.39
CA THR A 255 17.42 1.86 -11.64
C THR A 255 18.62 2.50 -12.35
N ARG A 256 18.73 2.35 -13.69
CA ARG A 256 19.74 3.07 -14.48
C ARG A 256 19.60 4.58 -14.35
N LYS A 257 18.37 5.12 -14.47
CA LYS A 257 18.11 6.56 -14.36
C LYS A 257 18.37 7.10 -12.95
N LEU A 258 18.22 6.28 -11.91
CA LEU A 258 18.65 6.58 -10.54
C LEU A 258 20.17 6.63 -10.37
N SER A 259 20.94 6.22 -11.39
CA SER A 259 22.41 6.10 -11.33
C SER A 259 22.88 5.04 -10.33
N ILE A 260 22.08 3.98 -10.15
CA ILE A 260 22.43 2.78 -9.38
C ILE A 260 22.64 1.63 -10.36
N ARG A 261 23.74 0.90 -10.22
CA ARG A 261 24.18 -0.12 -11.20
C ARG A 261 23.56 -1.49 -10.99
N TYR A 262 23.18 -1.82 -9.76
CA TYR A 262 22.75 -3.17 -9.41
C TYR A 262 21.29 -3.21 -9.01
N LEU A 263 20.59 -4.23 -9.51
CA LEU A 263 19.19 -4.51 -9.22
C LEU A 263 19.08 -5.97 -8.74
N TRP A 264 18.34 -6.19 -7.67
CA TRP A 264 17.99 -7.52 -7.19
C TRP A 264 16.51 -7.80 -7.49
N VAL A 265 16.25 -8.96 -8.09
CA VAL A 265 14.90 -9.42 -8.46
C VAL A 265 14.82 -10.91 -8.15
N ASP A 266 13.86 -11.31 -7.31
CA ASP A 266 13.66 -12.70 -6.87
C ASP A 266 13.70 -13.72 -8.02
N ALA A 267 12.92 -13.50 -9.07
CA ALA A 267 12.76 -14.37 -10.23
C ALA A 267 14.03 -14.53 -11.08
N LEU A 268 15.02 -13.64 -10.92
CA LEU A 268 16.27 -13.63 -11.67
C LEU A 268 17.51 -13.83 -10.80
N CYS A 269 17.38 -13.72 -9.48
CA CYS A 269 18.48 -13.83 -8.52
C CYS A 269 18.35 -15.05 -7.59
N ILE A 270 17.28 -15.83 -7.70
CA ILE A 270 17.05 -17.10 -7.00
C ILE A 270 16.69 -18.14 -8.06
N LEU A 271 17.33 -19.32 -8.05
CA LEU A 271 17.02 -20.39 -8.99
C LEU A 271 15.54 -20.78 -8.87
N GLN A 272 14.84 -20.77 -10.00
CA GLN A 272 13.45 -21.20 -10.08
C GLN A 272 13.40 -22.69 -10.45
N SER A 273 12.40 -23.39 -9.92
CA SER A 273 12.21 -24.83 -10.14
C SER A 273 12.00 -25.17 -11.61
N GLU A 274 12.74 -26.17 -12.12
CA GLU A 274 12.50 -26.79 -13.43
C GLU A 274 11.67 -28.09 -13.32
N GLY A 275 11.19 -28.42 -12.11
CA GLY A 275 10.38 -29.61 -11.83
C GLY A 275 10.36 -29.99 -10.34
N PRO A 276 9.50 -30.93 -9.94
CA PRO A 276 9.29 -31.31 -8.53
C PRO A 276 10.57 -31.89 -7.88
N ASP A 277 11.43 -32.56 -8.64
CA ASP A 277 12.64 -33.22 -8.14
C ASP A 277 13.92 -32.39 -8.26
N ASP A 278 13.80 -31.11 -8.60
CA ASP A 278 14.94 -30.19 -8.79
C ASP A 278 15.72 -29.93 -7.48
N ALA A 279 16.79 -30.70 -7.29
CA ALA A 279 17.65 -30.61 -6.11
C ALA A 279 18.46 -29.30 -6.07
N GLN A 280 18.77 -28.71 -7.22
CA GLN A 280 19.54 -27.47 -7.30
C GLN A 280 18.66 -26.30 -6.87
N HIS A 281 17.43 -26.22 -7.37
CA HIS A 281 16.44 -25.26 -6.88
C HIS A 281 16.20 -25.41 -5.38
N ARG A 282 15.98 -26.63 -4.85
CA ARG A 282 15.73 -26.81 -3.41
C ARG A 282 16.89 -26.32 -2.54
N ALA A 283 18.12 -26.64 -2.92
CA ALA A 283 19.31 -26.20 -2.19
C ALA A 283 19.49 -24.68 -2.24
N ASP A 284 19.31 -24.09 -3.44
CA ASP A 284 19.39 -22.65 -3.65
C ASP A 284 18.29 -21.90 -2.89
N TRP A 285 17.03 -22.33 -3.04
CA TRP A 285 15.89 -21.78 -2.32
C TRP A 285 16.08 -21.83 -0.81
N SER A 286 16.54 -22.96 -0.26
CA SER A 286 16.79 -23.07 1.18
C SER A 286 17.83 -22.08 1.66
N TYR A 287 18.86 -21.80 0.85
CA TYR A 287 19.90 -20.84 1.17
C TYR A 287 19.39 -19.39 1.05
N GLU A 288 18.69 -19.07 -0.04
CA GLU A 288 18.19 -17.72 -0.34
C GLU A 288 17.02 -17.32 0.56
N ALA A 289 16.08 -18.22 0.84
CA ALA A 289 14.90 -17.95 1.67
C ALA A 289 15.29 -17.52 3.09
N ALA A 290 16.34 -18.10 3.67
CA ALA A 290 16.86 -17.71 4.98
C ALA A 290 17.45 -16.29 5.02
N ARG A 291 17.82 -15.74 3.86
CA ARG A 291 18.47 -14.42 3.69
C ARG A 291 17.56 -13.41 3.02
N PHE A 292 16.41 -13.85 2.50
CA PHE A 292 15.50 -13.07 1.66
C PHE A 292 15.18 -11.71 2.24
N GLY A 293 14.82 -11.66 3.54
CA GLY A 293 14.54 -10.40 4.24
C GLY A 293 15.74 -9.44 4.32
N GLN A 294 16.95 -9.98 4.44
CA GLN A 294 18.18 -9.18 4.51
C GLN A 294 18.48 -8.47 3.18
N TYR A 295 18.06 -9.04 2.04
CA TYR A 295 18.23 -8.39 0.74
C TYR A 295 17.39 -7.10 0.63
N TYR A 296 16.19 -7.09 1.20
CA TYR A 296 15.39 -5.87 1.28
C TYR A 296 15.92 -4.91 2.35
N GLN A 297 16.36 -5.43 3.50
CA GLN A 297 16.94 -4.63 4.58
C GLN A 297 18.22 -3.90 4.18
N ASN A 298 19.05 -4.53 3.36
CA ASN A 298 20.36 -4.01 2.95
C ASN A 298 20.33 -3.25 1.61
N ALA A 299 19.22 -3.29 0.88
CA ALA A 299 19.06 -2.50 -0.33
C ALA A 299 19.16 -0.98 -0.03
N THR A 300 19.76 -0.23 -0.97
CA THR A 300 19.79 1.24 -0.91
C THR A 300 18.37 1.80 -0.99
N LEU A 301 17.56 1.19 -1.85
CA LEU A 301 16.16 1.51 -2.11
C LEU A 301 15.43 0.25 -2.58
N THR A 302 14.21 0.05 -2.11
CA THR A 302 13.29 -0.92 -2.71
C THR A 302 12.33 -0.19 -3.65
N ILE A 303 12.22 -0.64 -4.89
CA ILE A 303 11.16 -0.23 -5.81
C ILE A 303 10.00 -1.22 -5.63
N ALA A 304 8.81 -0.71 -5.31
CA ALA A 304 7.62 -1.52 -5.16
C ALA A 304 6.61 -1.23 -6.28
N ALA A 305 6.27 -2.23 -7.09
CA ALA A 305 5.23 -2.18 -8.12
C ALA A 305 3.82 -2.24 -7.47
N THR A 306 3.52 -1.28 -6.60
CA THR A 306 2.38 -1.30 -5.67
C THR A 306 1.03 -1.25 -6.38
N GLY A 307 0.94 -0.47 -7.46
CA GLY A 307 -0.25 -0.34 -8.28
C GLY A 307 -0.47 -1.51 -9.24
N ALA A 308 0.57 -2.24 -9.61
CA ALA A 308 0.48 -3.30 -10.60
C ALA A 308 -0.10 -4.58 -9.99
N ILE A 309 -1.09 -5.19 -10.65
CA ILE A 309 -1.68 -6.47 -10.21
C ILE A 309 -0.88 -7.67 -10.72
N SER A 310 -0.04 -7.48 -11.73
CA SER A 310 0.82 -8.52 -12.30
C SER A 310 2.11 -7.98 -12.88
N SER A 311 3.07 -8.87 -13.13
CA SER A 311 4.40 -8.52 -13.64
C SER A 311 4.40 -8.03 -15.10
N SER A 312 3.29 -8.21 -15.83
CA SER A 312 3.15 -7.78 -17.23
C SER A 312 2.72 -6.32 -17.39
N GLU A 313 2.22 -5.65 -16.34
CA GLU A 313 1.72 -4.28 -16.44
C GLU A 313 2.84 -3.23 -16.43
N GLY A 314 3.93 -3.49 -15.72
CA GLY A 314 5.04 -2.54 -15.57
C GLY A 314 4.98 -1.67 -14.32
N LEU A 315 5.95 -0.75 -14.22
CA LEU A 315 5.96 0.30 -13.18
C LEU A 315 5.28 1.57 -13.69
N PHE A 316 5.37 1.83 -15.00
CA PHE A 316 4.92 3.07 -15.63
C PHE A 316 3.44 2.99 -16.03
N LEU A 317 2.58 2.73 -15.03
CA LEU A 317 1.15 2.60 -15.24
C LEU A 317 0.55 3.91 -15.76
N ARG A 318 -0.47 3.79 -16.62
CA ARG A 318 -1.30 4.93 -17.03
C ARG A 318 -2.00 5.50 -15.79
N ARG A 319 -2.12 6.83 -15.72
CA ARG A 319 -2.74 7.57 -14.61
C ARG A 319 -4.00 8.31 -15.07
N PRO A 320 -5.17 7.64 -15.18
CA PRO A 320 -6.39 8.27 -15.71
C PRO A 320 -6.85 9.51 -14.94
N ALA A 321 -6.56 9.59 -13.64
CA ALA A 321 -6.88 10.77 -12.82
C ALA A 321 -6.29 12.09 -13.37
N LEU A 322 -5.21 12.01 -14.17
CA LEU A 322 -4.57 13.18 -14.78
C LEU A 322 -5.32 13.71 -16.01
N GLU A 323 -6.37 13.03 -16.48
CA GLU A 323 -7.17 13.49 -17.63
C GLU A 323 -7.89 14.80 -17.35
N PHE A 324 -8.18 15.10 -16.08
CA PHE A 324 -8.86 16.32 -15.66
C PHE A 324 -8.07 17.00 -14.54
N ASP A 325 -8.16 18.33 -14.48
CA ASP A 325 -7.69 19.16 -13.37
C ASP A 325 -8.87 20.03 -12.89
N PRO A 326 -9.80 19.46 -12.09
CA PRO A 326 -11.05 20.12 -11.77
C PRO A 326 -10.86 21.29 -10.81
N GLU A 327 -11.69 22.31 -11.00
CA GLU A 327 -11.88 23.38 -10.02
C GLU A 327 -12.87 22.96 -8.92
N PRO A 328 -12.79 23.54 -7.70
CA PRO A 328 -13.74 23.27 -6.64
C PRO A 328 -15.19 23.56 -7.01
N VAL A 329 -16.11 22.71 -6.54
CA VAL A 329 -17.57 22.85 -6.74
C VAL A 329 -18.20 23.38 -5.46
N ILE A 330 -19.21 24.24 -5.59
CA ILE A 330 -19.87 24.94 -4.48
C ILE A 330 -21.29 24.40 -4.40
N LEU A 331 -21.64 23.83 -3.26
CA LEU A 331 -23.01 23.47 -2.94
C LEU A 331 -23.62 24.52 -2.02
N LYS A 332 -24.90 24.80 -2.21
CA LYS A 332 -25.68 25.69 -1.36
C LYS A 332 -26.84 24.89 -0.78
N GLN A 333 -27.08 25.05 0.51
CA GLN A 333 -28.21 24.45 1.23
C GLN A 333 -29.05 25.55 1.84
N ASN A 334 -30.36 25.54 1.54
CA ASN A 334 -31.29 26.47 2.17
C ASN A 334 -31.66 25.93 3.54
N THR A 335 -31.68 26.82 4.54
CA THR A 335 -32.10 26.47 5.89
C THR A 335 -33.56 26.84 6.12
N ASN A 336 -34.20 26.16 7.07
CA ASN A 336 -35.58 26.47 7.49
C ASN A 336 -35.72 27.87 8.11
N ARG A 337 -34.59 28.56 8.38
CA ARG A 337 -34.53 29.94 8.89
C ARG A 337 -34.41 30.98 7.78
N GLY A 338 -34.41 30.56 6.51
CA GLY A 338 -34.21 31.43 5.35
C GLY A 338 -32.75 31.82 5.12
N GLU A 339 -31.80 31.13 5.76
CA GLU A 339 -30.36 31.33 5.55
C GLU A 339 -29.85 30.34 4.48
N THR A 340 -28.66 30.59 3.95
CA THR A 340 -28.01 29.69 2.99
C THR A 340 -26.64 29.25 3.51
N ASN A 341 -26.49 27.96 3.78
CA ASN A 341 -25.19 27.36 4.06
C ASN A 341 -24.44 27.11 2.76
N VAL A 342 -23.12 27.35 2.78
CA VAL A 342 -22.24 27.15 1.62
C VAL A 342 -21.24 26.05 1.95
N PHE A 343 -21.16 25.06 1.06
CA PHE A 343 -20.23 23.94 1.14
C PHE A 343 -19.34 23.96 -0.10
N ILE A 344 -18.08 23.58 0.06
CA ILE A 344 -17.14 23.47 -1.07
C ILE A 344 -16.64 22.04 -1.14
N ILE A 345 -16.87 21.40 -2.29
CA ILE A 345 -16.25 20.15 -2.68
C ILE A 345 -14.91 20.50 -3.33
N GLN A 346 -13.82 20.11 -2.68
CA GLN A 346 -12.49 20.26 -3.25
C GLN A 346 -12.15 19.06 -4.13
N PRO A 347 -11.28 19.24 -5.15
CA PRO A 347 -10.63 18.13 -5.82
C PRO A 347 -9.99 17.19 -4.80
N PRO A 348 -10.08 15.87 -5.00
CA PRO A 348 -9.51 14.90 -4.07
C PRO A 348 -7.98 15.01 -4.10
N SER A 349 -7.34 14.91 -2.93
CA SER A 349 -5.90 14.79 -2.86
C SER A 349 -5.52 13.31 -2.82
N PRO A 350 -4.48 12.88 -3.56
CA PRO A 350 -3.74 11.67 -3.27
C PRO A 350 -3.38 11.56 -1.79
N LEU A 351 -3.71 10.41 -1.17
CA LEU A 351 -3.40 10.10 0.22
C LEU A 351 -2.53 8.85 0.29
N TRP A 352 -1.67 8.78 1.30
CA TRP A 352 -0.73 7.66 1.44
C TRP A 352 -1.46 6.37 1.84
N ALA A 353 -2.27 6.43 2.91
CA ALA A 353 -2.86 5.22 3.51
C ALA A 353 -3.82 4.47 2.57
N PRO A 354 -4.78 5.12 1.87
CA PRO A 354 -5.67 4.43 0.94
C PRO A 354 -4.92 3.76 -0.22
N ALA A 355 -3.88 4.40 -0.76
CA ALA A 355 -3.13 3.87 -1.89
C ALA A 355 -2.40 2.56 -1.56
N ILE A 356 -1.96 2.40 -0.31
CA ILE A 356 -1.23 1.21 0.15
C ILE A 356 -2.19 0.15 0.69
N ARG A 357 -3.18 0.56 1.48
CA ARG A 357 -4.23 -0.33 1.99
C ARG A 357 -4.96 -1.04 0.85
N ASN A 358 -5.20 -0.31 -0.24
CA ASN A 358 -5.93 -0.82 -1.39
C ASN A 358 -4.99 -1.37 -2.50
N ALA A 359 -3.70 -1.57 -2.21
CA ALA A 359 -2.76 -2.11 -3.18
C ALA A 359 -2.91 -3.64 -3.32
N ALA A 360 -2.90 -4.14 -4.55
CA ALA A 360 -2.86 -5.58 -4.81
C ALA A 360 -1.58 -6.23 -4.29
N LEU A 361 -0.46 -5.50 -4.32
CA LEU A 361 0.80 -5.99 -3.76
C LEU A 361 0.68 -6.32 -2.26
N ARG A 362 -0.18 -5.61 -1.51
CA ARG A 362 -0.42 -5.87 -0.09
C ARG A 362 -1.04 -7.25 0.16
N THR A 363 -1.77 -7.81 -0.81
CA THR A 363 -2.38 -9.13 -0.64
C THR A 363 -1.40 -10.28 -0.84
N ARG A 364 -0.15 -10.03 -1.27
CA ARG A 364 0.90 -11.04 -1.40
C ARG A 364 1.66 -11.16 -0.08
N GLY A 365 1.63 -12.32 0.55
CA GLY A 365 2.21 -12.49 1.89
C GLY A 365 3.71 -12.17 1.97
N TRP A 366 4.50 -12.63 1.00
CA TRP A 366 5.93 -12.28 0.91
C TRP A 366 6.19 -10.78 0.82
N ALA A 367 5.33 -10.02 0.11
CA ALA A 367 5.51 -8.57 -0.07
C ALA A 367 5.43 -7.76 1.23
N ILE A 368 4.82 -8.32 2.27
CA ILE A 368 4.80 -7.70 3.59
C ILE A 368 6.20 -7.66 4.21
N GLN A 369 6.95 -8.77 4.16
CA GLN A 369 8.33 -8.79 4.65
C GLN A 369 9.23 -7.85 3.85
N GLU A 370 9.06 -7.84 2.53
CA GLU A 370 9.76 -6.93 1.62
C GLU A 370 9.58 -5.47 2.07
N ARG A 371 8.34 -5.09 2.42
CA ARG A 371 8.00 -3.74 2.91
C ARG A 371 8.50 -3.46 4.33
N VAL A 372 8.28 -4.38 5.27
CA VAL A 372 8.61 -4.18 6.69
C VAL A 372 10.12 -4.02 6.91
N LEU A 373 10.93 -4.82 6.20
CA LEU A 373 12.38 -4.84 6.38
C LEU A 373 13.12 -3.76 5.58
N SER A 374 12.52 -3.25 4.51
CA SER A 374 13.15 -2.21 3.68
C SER A 374 13.36 -0.89 4.45
N LYS A 375 14.59 -0.36 4.38
CA LYS A 375 14.93 0.96 4.95
C LYS A 375 14.22 2.11 4.23
N ARG A 376 14.08 1.98 2.90
CA ARG A 376 13.50 2.97 1.99
C ARG A 376 12.74 2.26 0.90
N ILE A 377 11.53 2.75 0.58
CA ILE A 377 10.69 2.19 -0.46
C ILE A 377 10.14 3.32 -1.32
N LEU A 378 10.28 3.18 -2.63
CA LEU A 378 9.57 3.96 -3.63
C LEU A 378 8.43 3.11 -4.18
N HIS A 379 7.21 3.44 -3.82
CA HIS A 379 6.01 2.80 -4.32
C HIS A 379 5.59 3.45 -5.64
N PHE A 380 5.59 2.65 -6.70
CA PHE A 380 4.84 2.94 -7.92
C PHE A 380 3.39 2.55 -7.68
N GLY A 381 2.62 3.50 -7.12
CA GLY A 381 1.18 3.35 -6.95
C GLY A 381 0.43 3.42 -8.28
N ALA A 382 -0.87 3.10 -8.24
CA ALA A 382 -1.73 3.09 -9.42
C ALA A 382 -1.84 4.47 -10.10
N SER A 383 -1.87 5.54 -9.29
CA SER A 383 -2.17 6.89 -9.76
C SER A 383 -1.05 7.91 -9.49
N TYR A 384 -0.10 7.60 -8.60
CA TYR A 384 0.98 8.50 -8.18
C TYR A 384 2.10 7.74 -7.46
N LEU A 385 3.26 8.38 -7.29
CA LEU A 385 4.36 7.83 -6.49
C LEU A 385 4.16 8.07 -5.00
N LEU A 386 4.63 7.13 -4.18
CA LEU A 386 4.73 7.29 -2.74
C LEU A 386 6.13 6.91 -2.26
N TRP A 387 6.57 7.58 -1.21
CA TRP A 387 7.80 7.27 -0.51
C TRP A 387 7.50 6.80 0.90
N GLU A 388 8.23 5.79 1.35
CA GLU A 388 8.21 5.32 2.72
C GLU A 388 9.65 5.06 3.20
N CYS A 389 9.99 5.57 4.39
CA CYS A 389 11.22 5.22 5.11
C CYS A 389 10.91 5.03 6.62
N HIS A 390 11.92 5.11 7.50
CA HIS A 390 11.69 4.99 8.95
C HIS A 390 11.07 6.25 9.58
N GLU A 391 11.29 7.43 9.00
CA GLU A 391 10.87 8.72 9.59
C GLU A 391 9.82 9.47 8.78
N SER A 392 9.54 9.04 7.55
CA SER A 392 8.66 9.79 6.66
C SER A 392 7.91 8.91 5.68
N ARG A 393 6.65 9.28 5.45
CA ARG A 393 5.73 8.76 4.45
C ARG A 393 5.15 9.93 3.66
N VAL A 394 5.56 10.09 2.41
CA VAL A 394 5.14 11.22 1.55
C VAL A 394 4.59 10.74 0.23
N THR A 395 3.83 11.60 -0.44
CA THR A 395 3.28 11.36 -1.77
C THR A 395 3.91 12.32 -2.78
N GLU A 396 3.79 11.99 -4.06
CA GLU A 396 4.21 12.86 -5.16
C GLU A 396 3.60 14.27 -5.11
N THR A 397 2.38 14.38 -4.58
CA THR A 397 1.67 15.65 -4.40
C THR A 397 2.01 16.40 -3.12
N ASN A 398 2.66 15.74 -2.15
CA ASN A 398 3.13 16.37 -0.93
C ASN A 398 4.56 15.92 -0.59
N PRO A 399 5.56 16.25 -1.41
CA PRO A 399 6.87 15.64 -1.33
C PRO A 399 7.70 16.05 -0.11
N GLY A 400 7.27 17.04 0.67
CA GLY A 400 8.02 17.60 1.80
C GLY A 400 7.32 17.51 3.16
N ASP A 401 6.12 16.95 3.24
CA ASP A 401 5.34 16.90 4.46
C ASP A 401 4.68 15.52 4.60
N THR A 402 5.04 14.83 5.69
CA THR A 402 4.57 13.47 5.96
C THR A 402 3.06 13.48 6.09
N ASP A 403 2.38 12.59 5.37
CA ASP A 403 0.91 12.52 5.44
C ASP A 403 0.49 12.15 6.87
N SER A 404 -0.13 13.08 7.58
CA SER A 404 -0.52 12.91 8.99
C SER A 404 -1.55 11.80 9.20
N LEU A 405 -2.23 11.36 8.15
CA LEU A 405 -3.14 10.20 8.14
C LEU A 405 -2.45 8.88 7.77
N ALA A 406 -1.16 8.91 7.42
CA ALA A 406 -0.40 7.69 7.11
C ALA A 406 -0.17 6.79 8.34
N TYR A 407 -0.55 7.23 9.54
CA TYR A 407 -0.38 6.52 10.81
C TYR A 407 -1.70 6.20 11.52
N SER A 408 -2.86 6.39 10.87
CA SER A 408 -4.17 6.21 11.53
C SER A 408 -4.84 4.86 11.23
N ASP A 409 -4.10 3.86 10.74
CA ASP A 409 -4.63 2.53 10.38
C ASP A 409 -3.96 1.45 11.25
N THR A 410 -4.75 0.55 11.84
CA THR A 410 -4.31 -0.37 12.92
C THR A 410 -3.22 -1.36 12.49
N GLY A 411 -3.10 -1.65 11.18
CA GLY A 411 -2.02 -2.47 10.62
C GLY A 411 -0.70 -1.74 10.37
N GLU A 412 -0.76 -0.41 10.21
CA GLU A 412 0.42 0.44 10.01
C GLU A 412 1.12 0.77 11.34
N ASP A 413 0.42 0.57 12.45
CA ASP A 413 0.97 0.67 13.81
C ASP A 413 2.13 -0.31 14.02
N PHE A 414 1.98 -1.56 13.57
CA PHE A 414 3.06 -2.54 13.68
C PHE A 414 4.31 -2.14 12.89
N ILE A 415 4.15 -1.71 11.64
CA ILE A 415 5.30 -1.33 10.80
C ILE A 415 6.03 -0.14 11.44
N SER A 416 5.27 0.83 11.96
CA SER A 416 5.82 1.99 12.65
C SER A 416 6.51 1.59 13.95
N ALA A 417 5.91 0.69 14.74
CA ALA A 417 6.48 0.15 15.97
C ALA A 417 7.75 -0.68 15.71
N PHE A 418 7.74 -1.54 14.69
CA PHE A 418 8.88 -2.35 14.27
C PHE A 418 10.04 -1.51 13.74
N LYS A 419 9.76 -0.46 12.99
CA LYS A 419 10.78 0.47 12.48
C LYS A 419 11.46 1.28 13.57
N ASP A 420 10.78 1.45 14.71
CA ASP A 420 11.26 2.14 15.93
C ASP A 420 11.54 1.15 17.08
N ILE A 421 11.74 -0.14 16.76
CA ILE A 421 11.80 -1.24 17.75
C ILE A 421 12.80 -1.00 18.88
N ASP A 422 13.89 -0.28 18.60
CA ASP A 422 14.94 0.01 19.58
C ASP A 422 14.42 0.89 20.74
N ASN A 423 13.44 1.76 20.47
CA ASN A 423 12.78 2.65 21.42
C ASN A 423 11.46 2.10 21.98
N ARG A 424 11.07 0.87 21.61
CA ARG A 424 9.83 0.23 22.08
C ARG A 424 10.08 -0.70 23.25
N GLN A 425 9.04 -0.88 24.06
CA GLN A 425 9.01 -1.93 25.07
C GLN A 425 8.61 -3.26 24.42
N GLU A 426 9.09 -4.36 25.00
CA GLU A 426 8.84 -5.72 24.50
C GLU A 426 7.34 -6.00 24.36
N HIS A 427 6.56 -5.69 25.40
CA HIS A 427 5.12 -5.93 25.42
C HIS A 427 4.36 -5.16 24.32
N ASP A 428 4.78 -3.94 23.99
CA ASP A 428 4.16 -3.16 22.92
C ASP A 428 4.38 -3.82 21.55
N ILE A 429 5.60 -4.29 21.29
CA ILE A 429 5.93 -5.00 20.05
C ILE A 429 5.20 -6.34 19.95
N MET A 430 5.08 -7.09 21.06
CA MET A 430 4.32 -8.35 21.07
C MET A 430 2.85 -8.13 20.78
N ARG A 431 2.23 -7.10 21.38
CA ARG A 431 0.84 -6.74 21.09
C ARG A 431 0.67 -6.35 19.63
N SER A 432 1.50 -5.44 19.12
CA SER A 432 1.46 -5.02 17.72
C SER A 432 1.74 -6.17 16.75
N TRP A 433 2.59 -7.13 17.12
CA TRP A 433 2.86 -8.33 16.34
C TRP A 433 1.58 -9.12 16.06
N TYR A 434 0.80 -9.45 17.09
CA TYR A 434 -0.43 -10.23 16.90
C TYR A 434 -1.56 -9.44 16.22
N GLN A 435 -1.62 -8.12 16.41
CA GLN A 435 -2.47 -7.24 15.59
C GLN A 435 -2.09 -7.30 14.11
N PHE A 436 -0.79 -7.34 13.84
CA PHE A 436 -0.27 -7.49 12.50
C PHE A 436 -0.53 -8.89 11.93
N ILE A 437 -0.44 -9.96 12.73
CA ILE A 437 -0.76 -11.32 12.28
C ILE A 437 -2.21 -11.44 11.84
N ASP A 438 -3.15 -10.78 12.53
CA ASP A 438 -4.57 -10.73 12.12
C ASP A 438 -4.69 -10.34 10.62
N ILE A 439 -4.01 -9.26 10.22
CA ILE A 439 -3.99 -8.76 8.83
C ILE A 439 -3.16 -9.66 7.91
N TYR A 440 -1.97 -10.07 8.36
CA TYR A 440 -1.04 -10.89 7.58
C TYR A 440 -1.64 -12.25 7.21
N SER A 441 -2.38 -12.87 8.12
CA SER A 441 -2.96 -14.20 7.95
C SER A 441 -4.00 -14.29 6.84
N SER A 442 -4.59 -13.16 6.45
CA SER A 442 -5.55 -13.05 5.33
C SER A 442 -4.86 -12.82 3.98
N THR A 443 -3.53 -12.67 3.94
CA THR A 443 -2.79 -12.57 2.67
C THR A 443 -2.75 -13.88 1.90
N SER A 444 -2.49 -13.78 0.61
CA SER A 444 -2.43 -14.90 -0.33
C SER A 444 -1.00 -15.42 -0.46
N PHE A 445 -0.87 -16.74 -0.44
CA PHE A 445 0.35 -17.49 -0.71
C PHE A 445 0.07 -18.53 -1.79
N SER A 446 1.06 -18.78 -2.65
CA SER A 446 1.00 -19.92 -3.58
C SER A 446 1.10 -21.25 -2.83
N PHE A 447 1.89 -21.28 -1.76
CA PHE A 447 2.04 -22.44 -0.88
C PHE A 447 1.77 -22.01 0.57
N HIS A 448 0.83 -22.67 1.24
CA HIS A 448 0.48 -22.33 2.63
C HIS A 448 1.67 -22.47 3.60
N THR A 449 2.59 -23.38 3.30
CA THR A 449 3.83 -23.62 4.03
C THR A 449 4.79 -22.43 4.06
N ASP A 450 4.62 -21.45 3.17
CA ASP A 450 5.47 -20.25 3.11
C ASP A 450 5.13 -19.21 4.18
N LYS A 451 4.00 -19.32 4.89
CA LYS A 451 3.53 -18.28 5.83
C LYS A 451 4.55 -17.92 6.92
N LEU A 452 5.14 -18.90 7.58
CA LEU A 452 6.15 -18.66 8.62
C LEU A 452 7.52 -18.29 8.03
N PRO A 453 8.04 -18.99 6.99
CA PRO A 453 9.23 -18.55 6.28
C PRO A 453 9.18 -17.08 5.84
N ALA A 454 8.02 -16.62 5.35
CA ALA A 454 7.81 -15.25 4.93
C ALA A 454 7.75 -14.22 6.07
N LEU A 455 7.78 -14.64 7.34
CA LEU A 455 7.95 -13.77 8.50
C LEU A 455 9.33 -13.88 9.17
N SER A 456 10.14 -14.85 8.75
CA SER A 456 11.37 -15.23 9.45
C SER A 456 12.33 -14.05 9.64
N GLY A 457 12.56 -13.22 8.63
CA GLY A 457 13.44 -12.05 8.76
C GLY A 457 12.93 -11.00 9.76
N ILE A 458 11.61 -10.82 9.85
CA ILE A 458 10.99 -9.92 10.85
C ILE A 458 11.15 -10.51 12.25
N ALA A 459 10.85 -11.80 12.41
CA ALA A 459 11.02 -12.51 13.67
C ALA A 459 12.49 -12.52 14.14
N THR A 460 13.45 -12.77 13.26
CA THR A 460 14.89 -12.70 13.58
C THR A 460 15.28 -11.33 14.13
N ARG A 461 14.78 -10.24 13.54
CA ARG A 461 15.06 -8.88 14.03
C ARG A 461 14.42 -8.62 15.40
N ILE A 462 13.18 -9.04 15.62
CA ILE A 462 12.53 -8.93 16.93
C ILE A 462 13.33 -9.71 17.99
N LYS A 463 13.69 -10.97 17.69
CA LYS A 463 14.50 -11.82 18.57
C LYS A 463 15.87 -11.21 18.89
N GLY A 464 16.49 -10.53 17.93
CA GLY A 464 17.75 -9.82 18.12
C GLY A 464 17.67 -8.69 19.15
N ARG A 465 16.51 -8.01 19.24
CA ARG A 465 16.26 -6.92 20.21
C ARG A 465 15.70 -7.41 21.53
N PHE A 466 14.84 -8.43 21.49
CA PHE A 466 14.16 -9.04 22.63
C PHE A 466 14.48 -10.54 22.63
N PRO A 467 15.52 -10.98 23.37
CA PRO A 467 15.97 -12.37 23.35
C PRO A 467 14.95 -13.33 23.94
N GLN A 468 14.07 -13.85 23.09
CA GLN A 468 13.02 -14.81 23.43
C GLN A 468 12.84 -15.83 22.31
N ASP A 469 12.24 -16.98 22.61
CA ASP A 469 11.98 -17.98 21.59
C ASP A 469 10.73 -17.67 20.76
N TYR A 470 10.85 -17.99 19.47
CA TYR A 470 9.78 -17.87 18.48
C TYR A 470 9.41 -19.28 17.99
N ILE A 471 8.27 -19.77 18.45
CA ILE A 471 7.88 -21.18 18.35
C ILE A 471 6.64 -21.27 17.48
N ALA A 472 6.81 -21.77 16.26
CA ALA A 472 5.74 -21.99 15.27
C ALA A 472 4.72 -20.84 15.21
N GLY A 473 5.20 -19.60 15.04
CA GLY A 473 4.31 -18.45 14.90
C GLY A 473 4.04 -17.64 16.17
N ILE A 474 4.47 -18.12 17.35
CA ILE A 474 4.14 -17.57 18.67
C ILE A 474 5.42 -17.20 19.43
N TRP A 475 5.36 -16.11 20.18
CA TRP A 475 6.43 -15.66 21.07
C TRP A 475 6.30 -16.27 22.47
N GLU A 476 7.40 -16.80 23.02
CA GLU A 476 7.42 -17.51 24.31
C GLU A 476 6.80 -16.70 25.46
N LEU A 477 7.09 -15.39 25.53
CA LEU A 477 6.60 -14.51 26.60
C LEU A 477 5.12 -14.12 26.45
N ALA A 478 4.52 -14.40 25.28
CA ALA A 478 3.15 -14.05 24.96
C ALA A 478 2.42 -15.27 24.36
N ILE A 479 2.67 -16.46 24.92
CA ILE A 479 1.99 -17.71 24.54
C ILE A 479 0.47 -17.62 24.75
N PRO A 480 -0.05 -17.15 25.91
CA PRO A 480 -1.50 -17.05 26.11
C PRO A 480 -2.18 -16.21 25.04
N GLU A 481 -1.61 -15.06 24.71
CA GLU A 481 -2.03 -14.16 23.64
C GLU A 481 -1.92 -14.86 22.28
N GLY A 482 -0.76 -15.45 21.99
CA GLY A 482 -0.49 -16.13 20.71
C GLY A 482 -1.34 -17.36 20.45
N LEU A 483 -1.91 -17.98 21.49
CA LEU A 483 -2.86 -19.10 21.40
C LEU A 483 -4.33 -18.63 21.34
N ALA A 484 -4.63 -17.38 21.69
CA ALA A 484 -5.98 -16.82 21.73
C ALA A 484 -6.49 -16.37 20.34
N TRP A 485 -6.19 -17.15 19.30
CA TRP A 485 -6.66 -16.92 17.95
C TRP A 485 -7.91 -17.74 17.63
N MET A 486 -8.73 -17.23 16.71
CA MET A 486 -9.83 -17.94 16.10
C MET A 486 -9.76 -17.82 14.58
N ALA A 487 -10.15 -18.88 13.87
CA ALA A 487 -10.33 -18.79 12.43
C ALA A 487 -11.58 -17.95 12.11
N ARG A 488 -11.46 -17.00 11.19
CA ARG A 488 -12.60 -16.22 10.67
C ARG A 488 -13.42 -17.01 9.65
N GLU A 489 -12.78 -17.95 8.99
CA GLU A 489 -13.36 -18.79 7.96
C GLU A 489 -13.47 -20.24 8.46
N THR A 490 -14.49 -20.95 8.01
CA THR A 490 -14.75 -22.35 8.40
C THR A 490 -13.96 -23.36 7.57
N GLU A 491 -13.02 -22.92 6.72
CA GLU A 491 -12.20 -23.81 5.89
C GLU A 491 -11.34 -24.72 6.78
N GLU A 492 -11.31 -26.02 6.47
CA GLU A 492 -10.47 -27.00 7.17
C GLU A 492 -8.97 -26.63 7.07
N PRO A 493 -8.14 -26.99 8.08
CA PRO A 493 -6.71 -26.73 7.99
C PRO A 493 -6.13 -27.51 6.82
N ASP A 494 -5.09 -26.96 6.18
CA ASP A 494 -4.42 -27.63 5.08
C ASP A 494 -3.87 -28.99 5.56
N PRO A 495 -4.38 -30.13 5.03
CA PRO A 495 -4.03 -31.47 5.53
C PRO A 495 -2.56 -31.85 5.27
N GLY A 496 -1.79 -31.04 4.53
CA GLY A 496 -0.35 -31.25 4.26
C GLY A 496 0.60 -30.44 5.14
N SER A 497 0.12 -29.71 6.15
CA SER A 497 0.97 -28.87 7.00
C SER A 497 1.61 -29.65 8.15
N ASP A 498 2.94 -29.75 8.18
CA ASP A 498 3.73 -30.29 9.32
C ASP A 498 3.72 -29.38 10.57
N LEU A 499 2.98 -28.26 10.53
CA LEU A 499 2.87 -27.33 11.66
C LEU A 499 1.97 -27.90 12.77
N PRO A 500 2.26 -27.59 14.05
CA PRO A 500 1.40 -27.98 15.16
C PRO A 500 -0.03 -27.42 15.01
N SER A 501 -1.03 -28.17 15.47
CA SER A 501 -2.46 -27.78 15.35
C SER A 501 -2.82 -26.45 16.05
N TRP A 502 -2.03 -26.03 17.03
CA TRP A 502 -2.19 -24.76 17.74
C TRP A 502 -1.54 -23.57 17.02
N CYS A 503 -0.78 -23.81 15.95
CA CYS A 503 -0.17 -22.76 15.14
C CYS A 503 -1.23 -22.07 14.28
N TRP A 504 -1.36 -20.75 14.42
CA TRP A 504 -2.31 -19.94 13.63
C TRP A 504 -2.06 -20.03 12.13
N ALA A 505 -0.81 -20.29 11.69
CA ALA A 505 -0.46 -20.34 10.27
C ALA A 505 -1.11 -21.53 9.54
N THR A 506 -1.61 -22.53 10.27
CA THR A 506 -2.40 -23.66 9.73
C THR A 506 -3.73 -23.22 9.11
N ARG A 507 -4.23 -22.02 9.43
CA ARG A 507 -5.51 -21.49 8.94
C ARG A 507 -5.31 -20.24 8.11
N ARG A 508 -6.23 -20.00 7.17
CA ARG A 508 -6.36 -18.71 6.47
C ARG A 508 -7.21 -17.78 7.34
N SER A 509 -6.82 -16.50 7.41
CA SER A 509 -7.62 -15.44 8.05
C SER A 509 -7.96 -15.74 9.52
N VAL A 510 -7.02 -15.44 10.42
CA VAL A 510 -7.22 -15.57 11.88
C VAL A 510 -7.48 -14.21 12.52
N SER A 511 -8.11 -14.22 13.69
CA SER A 511 -8.33 -13.05 14.54
C SER A 511 -7.88 -13.38 15.95
N PHE A 512 -7.22 -12.45 16.63
CA PHE A 512 -6.82 -12.61 18.03
C PHE A 512 -7.80 -11.85 18.94
N PHE A 513 -8.36 -12.51 19.96
CA PHE A 513 -9.45 -11.94 20.78
C PHE A 513 -9.05 -10.65 21.52
N PHE A 514 -7.82 -10.58 22.03
CA PHE A 514 -7.37 -9.46 22.86
C PHE A 514 -7.05 -8.18 22.08
N VAL A 515 -6.94 -8.27 20.74
CA VAL A 515 -6.65 -7.14 19.86
C VAL A 515 -7.80 -6.12 19.85
N TRP A 516 -9.03 -6.57 20.07
CA TRP A 516 -10.23 -5.76 19.89
C TRP A 516 -10.70 -5.06 21.17
N ASP A 517 -10.28 -5.54 22.33
CA ASP A 517 -10.94 -5.19 23.59
C ASP A 517 -10.09 -4.31 24.53
N ASN A 518 -8.81 -4.02 24.21
CA ASN A 518 -7.87 -3.30 25.10
C ASN A 518 -7.86 -3.81 26.55
N ASN A 519 -8.38 -5.02 26.78
CA ASN A 519 -8.53 -5.58 28.10
C ASN A 519 -7.16 -6.09 28.53
N ASP A 520 -6.64 -5.56 29.63
CA ASP A 520 -5.46 -6.11 30.27
C ASP A 520 -5.77 -7.54 30.74
N TRP A 521 -4.97 -8.50 30.29
CA TRP A 521 -5.11 -9.90 30.70
C TRP A 521 -4.60 -10.03 32.14
N ASN A 522 -5.51 -10.07 33.10
CA ASN A 522 -5.18 -10.30 34.50
C ASN A 522 -4.98 -11.81 34.74
N PRO A 523 -3.79 -12.24 35.19
CA PRO A 523 -3.56 -13.65 35.49
C PRO A 523 -4.48 -14.10 36.62
N MET A 524 -5.39 -15.03 36.33
CA MET A 524 -6.30 -15.60 37.33
C MET A 524 -5.57 -16.49 38.34
N LEU A 525 -4.42 -17.04 37.96
CA LEU A 525 -3.59 -17.89 38.82
C LEU A 525 -2.11 -17.64 38.49
N LYS A 526 -1.29 -17.36 39.52
CA LYS A 526 0.17 -17.34 39.39
C LYS A 526 0.72 -18.59 40.06
N VAL A 527 1.20 -19.55 39.26
CA VAL A 527 1.90 -20.73 39.78
C VAL A 527 3.31 -20.28 40.18
N LYS A 528 3.65 -20.38 41.47
CA LYS A 528 5.03 -20.15 41.91
C LYS A 528 5.89 -21.30 41.41
N SER A 529 6.96 -20.97 40.68
CA SER A 529 8.02 -21.90 40.28
C SER A 529 8.69 -22.54 41.49
#